data_AF-A0A0F9NXG1-F1
#
_entry.id   AF-A0A0F9NXG1-F1
#
_cell.length_a   1.000
_cell.length_b   1.000
_cell.length_c   1.000
_cell.angle_alpha   90.00
_cell.angle_beta   90.00
_cell.angle_gamma   90.00
#
_symmetry.space_group_name_H-M   'P 1'
#
loop_
_entity.id
_entity.type
_entity.pdbx_description
1 polymer ?
#
loop_
_entity_poly.entity_id
_entity_poly.type
_entity_poly.pdbx_seq_one_letter_code
_entity_poly.pdbx_strand_id
1 'polypeptide(L)'
;MAKRPQSPESEPASPPNIPPAAEASPEPDITPEGDEGESDEILTEPAAKDREATPPAAEPMTAGALPPVGAPSPASGGGGDTAVEPRQVAPTRAPLDVTLENLDWVFTYHAPIEDQRERYNTIARAAKNLARVILESCPSCADRTAAIRKVREAKMTANASIATHGAV
;
A
#
# COMPACT_ATOMS: atom_id res chain seq x y z
N MET A 1 11.23 -65.88 30.17
CA MET A 1 11.88 -65.40 28.93
C MET A 1 10.85 -65.38 27.82
N ALA A 2 10.19 -64.25 27.60
CA ALA A 2 9.15 -64.10 26.58
C ALA A 2 9.78 -63.66 25.24
N LYS A 3 9.49 -64.42 24.18
CA LYS A 3 10.02 -64.22 22.83
C LYS A 3 9.36 -62.99 22.21
N ARG A 4 10.15 -61.97 21.88
CA ARG A 4 9.71 -60.71 21.27
C ARG A 4 9.22 -61.00 19.83
N PRO A 5 8.05 -60.50 19.39
CA PRO A 5 7.62 -60.66 18.01
C PRO A 5 8.48 -59.79 17.08
N GLN A 6 8.92 -60.39 15.97
CA GLN A 6 9.61 -59.69 14.89
C GLN A 6 8.62 -58.81 14.13
N SER A 7 8.96 -57.53 14.01
CA SER A 7 8.24 -56.59 13.15
C SER A 7 8.47 -56.93 11.67
N PRO A 8 7.48 -56.76 10.78
CA PRO A 8 7.68 -56.97 9.35
C PRO A 8 8.57 -55.87 8.77
N GLU A 9 9.60 -56.29 8.04
CA GLU A 9 10.47 -55.41 7.26
C GLU A 9 9.63 -54.71 6.17
N SER A 10 9.65 -53.38 6.17
CA SER A 10 9.02 -52.54 5.15
C SER A 10 9.85 -52.60 3.86
N GLU A 11 9.26 -53.11 2.78
CA GLU A 11 9.86 -53.04 1.44
C GLU A 11 10.13 -51.58 1.05
N PRO A 12 11.28 -51.27 0.41
CA PRO A 12 11.57 -49.93 -0.08
C PRO A 12 10.68 -49.62 -1.28
N ALA A 13 9.97 -48.50 -1.21
CA ALA A 13 9.14 -47.99 -2.30
C ALA A 13 9.99 -47.78 -3.57
N SER A 14 9.56 -48.39 -4.68
CA SER A 14 10.15 -48.20 -6.01
C SER A 14 10.19 -46.71 -6.37
N PRO A 15 11.31 -46.21 -6.93
CA PRO A 15 11.40 -44.83 -7.35
C PRO A 15 10.41 -44.52 -8.49
N PRO A 16 9.86 -43.29 -8.55
CA PRO A 16 8.98 -42.89 -9.64
C PRO A 16 9.73 -42.91 -10.98
N ASN A 17 9.09 -43.49 -11.99
CA ASN A 17 9.57 -43.52 -13.37
C ASN A 17 9.50 -42.09 -13.95
N ILE A 18 10.63 -41.40 -13.99
CA ILE A 18 10.75 -40.07 -14.60
C ILE A 18 10.96 -40.28 -16.11
N PRO A 19 10.04 -39.83 -16.98
CA PRO A 19 10.26 -39.88 -18.42
C PRO A 19 11.44 -38.98 -18.82
N PRO A 20 12.23 -39.36 -19.85
CA PRO A 20 13.34 -38.55 -20.32
C PRO A 20 12.84 -37.18 -20.82
N ALA A 21 13.62 -36.14 -20.49
CA ALA A 21 13.35 -34.77 -20.90
C ALA A 21 13.17 -34.68 -22.42
N ALA A 22 12.00 -34.22 -22.84
CA ALA A 22 11.72 -33.92 -24.24
C ALA A 22 12.68 -32.83 -24.73
N GLU A 23 13.32 -33.11 -25.87
CA GLU A 23 14.19 -32.20 -26.61
C GLU A 23 13.52 -30.84 -26.81
N ALA A 24 14.24 -29.80 -26.39
CA ALA A 24 13.90 -28.42 -26.68
C ALA A 24 13.92 -28.21 -28.20
N SER A 25 12.75 -27.89 -28.77
CA SER A 25 12.63 -27.41 -30.14
C SER A 25 13.31 -26.03 -30.25
N PRO A 26 13.99 -25.71 -31.36
CA PRO A 26 14.64 -24.41 -31.53
C PRO A 26 13.60 -23.28 -31.63
N GLU A 27 13.84 -22.19 -30.90
CA GLU A 27 13.01 -20.98 -30.93
C GLU A 27 13.00 -20.35 -32.34
N PRO A 28 11.86 -19.78 -32.78
CA PRO A 28 11.80 -19.09 -34.06
C PRO A 28 12.60 -17.78 -34.01
N ASP A 29 13.47 -17.62 -35.01
CA ASP A 29 14.26 -16.44 -35.33
C ASP A 29 13.33 -15.24 -35.61
N ILE A 30 13.27 -14.29 -34.67
CA ILE A 30 12.50 -13.06 -34.82
C ILE A 30 13.45 -11.99 -35.37
N THR A 31 13.57 -11.93 -36.69
CA THR A 31 14.21 -10.79 -37.36
C THR A 31 13.33 -9.55 -37.19
N PRO A 32 13.81 -8.43 -36.61
CA PRO A 32 13.07 -7.18 -36.64
C PRO A 32 13.20 -6.58 -38.05
N GLU A 33 12.16 -6.72 -38.85
CA GLU A 33 11.98 -5.90 -40.05
C GLU A 33 11.67 -4.46 -39.60
N GLY A 34 12.45 -3.53 -40.15
CA GLY A 34 12.40 -2.11 -39.83
C GLY A 34 11.09 -1.46 -40.25
N ASP A 35 10.53 -0.69 -39.32
CA ASP A 35 9.54 0.34 -39.57
C ASP A 35 10.23 1.69 -39.27
N GLU A 36 10.92 2.23 -40.28
CA GLU A 36 11.44 3.59 -40.24
C GLU A 36 10.37 4.52 -40.78
N GLY A 37 9.46 4.93 -39.89
CA GLY A 37 8.44 5.92 -40.13
C GLY A 37 8.42 6.98 -39.03
N GLU A 38 8.39 8.24 -39.46
CA GLU A 38 8.13 9.45 -38.66
C GLU A 38 9.33 10.09 -37.94
N SER A 39 10.09 10.88 -38.70
CA SER A 39 10.91 11.98 -38.20
C SER A 39 10.02 13.16 -37.79
N ASP A 40 9.72 13.28 -36.49
CA ASP A 40 9.18 14.52 -35.92
C ASP A 40 10.34 15.36 -35.36
N GLU A 41 10.54 16.54 -35.96
CA GLU A 41 11.48 17.57 -35.54
C GLU A 41 11.15 18.04 -34.11
N ILE A 42 11.87 17.52 -33.12
CA ILE A 42 11.92 18.14 -31.80
C ILE A 42 13.11 19.10 -31.75
N LEU A 43 12.76 20.38 -31.57
CA LEU A 43 13.65 21.50 -31.35
C LEU A 43 14.80 21.16 -30.39
N THR A 44 16.00 21.53 -30.82
CA THR A 44 17.20 21.63 -30.01
C THR A 44 17.00 22.59 -28.83
N GLU A 45 17.23 22.08 -27.63
CA GLU A 45 17.53 22.91 -26.45
C GLU A 45 18.83 23.71 -26.68
N PRO A 46 18.96 24.90 -26.08
CA PRO A 46 20.26 25.36 -25.65
C PRO A 46 20.36 25.35 -24.12
N ALA A 47 21.41 24.67 -23.67
CA ALA A 47 21.89 24.60 -22.30
C ALA A 47 22.12 25.98 -21.65
N ALA A 48 21.74 26.08 -20.37
CA ALA A 48 22.30 27.03 -19.42
C ALA A 48 22.31 26.34 -18.04
N LYS A 49 23.44 25.77 -17.64
CA LYS A 49 24.47 26.34 -16.76
C LYS A 49 24.04 26.55 -15.31
N ASP A 50 24.76 25.83 -14.45
CA ASP A 50 25.19 26.20 -13.11
C ASP A 50 24.12 26.49 -12.05
N ARG A 51 23.76 25.45 -11.27
CA ARG A 51 23.49 25.61 -9.82
C ARG A 51 23.96 24.39 -9.04
N GLU A 52 25.22 24.44 -8.66
CA GLU A 52 25.79 23.69 -7.53
C GLU A 52 25.09 24.18 -6.25
N ALA A 53 24.17 23.38 -5.71
CA ALA A 53 23.51 23.65 -4.44
C ALA A 53 24.09 22.71 -3.38
N THR A 54 25.11 23.20 -2.68
CA THR A 54 25.61 22.62 -1.44
C THR A 54 24.46 22.47 -0.44
N PRO A 55 24.18 21.27 0.10
CA PRO A 55 23.20 21.14 1.18
C PRO A 55 23.73 21.81 2.45
N PRO A 56 22.93 22.61 3.18
CA PRO A 56 23.37 23.17 4.45
C PRO A 56 23.49 22.05 5.49
N ALA A 57 24.55 22.14 6.29
CA ALA A 57 24.87 21.24 7.38
C ALA A 57 23.70 21.13 8.38
N ALA A 58 23.42 19.90 8.80
CA ALA A 58 22.44 19.59 9.84
C ALA A 58 22.90 20.18 11.19
N GLU A 59 22.09 21.07 11.75
CA GLU A 59 22.26 21.52 13.14
C GLU A 59 21.82 20.42 14.12
N PRO A 60 22.54 20.21 15.24
CA PRO A 60 22.15 19.22 16.24
C PRO A 60 20.92 19.70 17.00
N MET A 61 19.81 18.99 16.84
CA MET A 61 18.58 19.17 17.62
C MET A 61 18.89 18.95 19.10
N THR A 62 18.84 20.05 19.85
CA THR A 62 19.00 20.09 21.30
C THR A 62 17.76 19.45 21.93
N ALA A 63 17.95 18.51 22.85
CA ALA A 63 16.89 17.89 23.63
C ALA A 63 16.17 18.93 24.50
N GLY A 64 15.08 19.50 23.98
CA GLY A 64 14.21 20.44 24.68
C GLY A 64 13.27 19.71 25.64
N ALA A 65 13.37 20.08 26.91
CA ALA A 65 12.60 19.55 28.03
C ALA A 65 11.09 19.64 27.83
N LEU A 66 10.39 18.58 28.26
CA LEU A 66 8.92 18.54 28.37
C LEU A 66 8.43 19.65 29.31
N PRO A 67 7.40 20.42 28.94
CA PRO A 67 6.79 21.38 29.87
C PRO A 67 5.99 20.65 30.98
N PRO A 68 5.93 21.21 32.20
CA PRO A 68 5.18 20.62 33.29
C PRO A 68 3.66 20.70 33.06
N VAL A 69 2.99 19.60 33.38
CA VAL A 69 1.53 19.42 33.31
C VAL A 69 0.85 20.44 34.21
N GLY A 70 0.14 21.39 33.60
CA GLY A 70 -0.65 22.40 34.30
C GLY A 70 -1.83 21.78 35.04
N ALA A 71 -2.01 22.18 36.29
CA ALA A 71 -3.13 21.81 37.14
C ALA A 71 -4.48 22.29 36.57
N PRO A 72 -5.59 21.58 36.85
CA PRO A 72 -6.92 22.00 36.41
C PRO A 72 -7.42 23.20 37.21
N SER A 73 -7.80 24.27 36.51
CA SER A 73 -8.47 25.44 37.07
C SER A 73 -9.97 25.15 37.26
N PRO A 74 -10.61 25.61 38.36
CA PRO A 74 -12.01 25.32 38.62
C PRO A 74 -12.97 26.16 37.77
N ALA A 75 -14.10 25.53 37.45
CA ALA A 75 -15.21 26.05 36.68
C ALA A 75 -15.76 27.37 37.23
N SER A 76 -15.96 28.34 36.35
CA SER A 76 -16.81 29.51 36.57
C SER A 76 -17.98 29.46 35.60
N GLY A 77 -19.19 29.48 36.14
CA GLY A 77 -20.44 29.47 35.41
C GLY A 77 -20.70 30.76 34.63
N GLY A 78 -21.65 30.66 33.71
CA GLY A 78 -22.18 31.77 32.93
C GLY A 78 -23.29 31.25 32.03
N GLY A 79 -24.52 31.18 32.57
CA GLY A 79 -25.72 30.99 31.78
C GLY A 79 -25.91 32.19 30.85
N GLY A 80 -26.02 31.92 29.57
CA GLY A 80 -26.38 32.87 28.54
C GLY A 80 -27.23 32.15 27.51
N ASP A 81 -28.54 32.39 27.56
CA ASP A 81 -29.48 32.04 26.50
C ASP A 81 -29.12 32.82 25.24
N THR A 82 -28.16 32.31 24.47
CA THR A 82 -27.93 32.77 23.10
C THR A 82 -28.70 31.85 22.17
N ALA A 83 -29.63 32.47 21.43
CA ALA A 83 -30.38 31.87 20.34
C ALA A 83 -29.50 30.86 19.57
N VAL A 84 -29.90 29.60 19.62
CA VAL A 84 -29.27 28.52 18.87
C VAL A 84 -29.55 28.83 17.40
N GLU A 85 -28.58 29.47 16.73
CA GLU A 85 -28.56 29.53 15.27
C GLU A 85 -28.77 28.11 14.74
N PRO A 86 -29.50 27.94 13.62
CA PRO A 86 -29.70 26.62 13.04
C PRO A 86 -28.34 26.02 12.74
N ARG A 87 -27.92 25.11 13.63
CA ARG A 87 -26.72 24.32 13.52
C ARG A 87 -26.77 23.70 12.14
N GLN A 88 -25.91 24.16 11.23
CA GLN A 88 -25.77 23.56 9.91
C GLN A 88 -25.60 22.06 10.13
N VAL A 89 -26.64 21.31 9.78
CA VAL A 89 -26.65 19.87 9.87
C VAL A 89 -25.56 19.42 8.91
N ALA A 90 -24.45 18.93 9.46
CA ALA A 90 -23.38 18.33 8.68
C ALA A 90 -24.03 17.35 7.69
N PRO A 91 -23.58 17.31 6.42
CA PRO A 91 -24.22 16.48 5.41
C PRO A 91 -24.34 15.05 5.93
N THR A 92 -25.58 14.56 5.99
CA THR A 92 -25.94 13.21 6.35
C THR A 92 -24.95 12.26 5.69
N ARG A 93 -24.22 11.51 6.53
CA ARG A 93 -23.29 10.43 6.14
C ARG A 93 -23.89 9.72 4.93
N ALA A 94 -23.15 9.68 3.82
CA ALA A 94 -23.53 8.89 2.65
C ALA A 94 -23.93 7.48 3.12
N PRO A 95 -24.95 6.85 2.50
CA PRO A 95 -25.34 5.50 2.86
C PRO A 95 -24.09 4.62 2.83
N LEU A 96 -23.84 3.91 3.93
CA LEU A 96 -22.66 3.06 4.09
C LEU A 96 -22.68 1.86 3.14
N ASP A 97 -23.82 1.58 2.51
CA ASP A 97 -24.02 0.44 1.62
C ASP A 97 -24.16 0.89 0.15
N VAL A 98 -23.56 0.12 -0.76
CA VAL A 98 -23.80 0.19 -2.20
C VAL A 98 -25.22 -0.27 -2.50
N THR A 99 -25.99 0.60 -3.13
CA THR A 99 -27.36 0.35 -3.59
C THR A 99 -27.44 0.53 -5.11
N LEU A 100 -28.55 0.11 -5.72
CA LEU A 100 -28.75 0.31 -7.16
C LEU A 100 -28.77 1.80 -7.54
N GLU A 101 -29.18 2.67 -6.60
CA GLU A 101 -29.28 4.12 -6.80
C GLU A 101 -27.92 4.84 -6.77
N ASN A 102 -26.92 4.30 -6.06
CA ASN A 102 -25.58 4.90 -5.96
C ASN A 102 -24.50 4.14 -6.75
N LEU A 103 -24.88 3.07 -7.45
CA LEU A 103 -23.97 2.20 -8.19
C LEU A 103 -23.08 2.99 -9.15
N ASP A 104 -23.67 3.81 -10.03
CA ASP A 104 -22.92 4.58 -11.02
C ASP A 104 -21.91 5.55 -10.37
N TRP A 105 -22.26 6.10 -9.21
CA TRP A 105 -21.36 6.98 -8.47
C TRP A 105 -20.15 6.22 -7.95
N VAL A 106 -20.33 5.03 -7.37
CA VAL A 106 -19.25 4.18 -6.84
C VAL A 106 -18.28 3.72 -7.94
N PHE A 107 -18.77 3.55 -9.16
CA PHE A 107 -17.96 3.15 -10.32
C PHE A 107 -17.41 4.33 -11.13
N THR A 108 -17.61 5.58 -10.69
CA THR A 108 -17.07 6.77 -11.36
C THR A 108 -15.64 7.09 -10.88
N TYR A 109 -14.84 7.73 -11.74
CA TYR A 109 -13.54 8.24 -11.32
C TYR A 109 -13.69 9.41 -10.32
N HIS A 110 -13.17 9.22 -9.11
CA HIS A 110 -13.08 10.27 -8.09
C HIS A 110 -11.69 10.91 -8.13
N ALA A 111 -11.59 12.07 -8.77
CA ALA A 111 -10.35 12.85 -8.81
C ALA A 111 -9.89 13.22 -7.39
N PRO A 112 -8.61 13.02 -7.04
CA PRO A 112 -8.10 13.34 -5.71
C PRO A 112 -8.23 14.82 -5.38
N ILE A 113 -8.82 15.13 -4.23
CA ILE A 113 -8.73 16.45 -3.59
C ILE A 113 -7.41 16.52 -2.82
N GLU A 114 -6.82 17.71 -2.65
CA GLU A 114 -5.48 17.86 -2.04
C GLU A 114 -5.37 17.20 -0.64
N ASP A 115 -6.42 17.27 0.19
CA ASP A 115 -6.46 16.59 1.51
C ASP A 115 -6.45 15.05 1.40
N GLN A 116 -7.01 14.48 0.33
CA GLN A 116 -6.98 13.02 0.11
C GLN A 116 -5.56 12.54 -0.22
N ARG A 117 -4.74 13.38 -0.87
CA ARG A 117 -3.34 13.05 -1.22
C ARG A 117 -2.51 12.76 0.03
N GLU A 118 -2.63 13.56 1.07
CA GLU A 118 -1.90 13.36 2.32
C GLU A 118 -2.32 12.06 3.02
N ARG A 119 -3.61 11.74 3.01
CA ARG A 119 -4.14 10.48 3.54
C ARG A 119 -3.60 9.27 2.77
N TYR A 120 -3.61 9.32 1.43
CA TYR A 120 -3.02 8.28 0.59
C TYR A 120 -1.53 8.06 0.88
N ASN A 121 -0.77 9.15 1.03
CA ASN A 121 0.66 9.09 1.33
C ASN A 121 0.92 8.48 2.71
N THR A 122 0.10 8.84 3.70
CA THR A 122 0.20 8.28 5.05
C THR A 122 -0.03 6.76 5.05
N ILE A 123 -1.10 6.30 4.40
CA ILE A 123 -1.39 4.86 4.26
C ILE A 123 -0.28 4.15 3.48
N ALA A 124 0.18 4.73 2.37
CA ALA A 124 1.24 4.16 1.55
C ALA A 124 2.55 3.98 2.33
N ARG A 125 2.92 4.98 3.14
CA ARG A 125 4.10 4.93 4.01
C ARG A 125 3.98 3.85 5.07
N ALA A 126 2.82 3.75 5.73
CA ALA A 126 2.57 2.71 6.73
C ALA A 126 2.61 1.29 6.14
N ALA A 127 1.94 1.07 5.00
CA ALA A 127 1.95 -0.20 4.29
C ALA A 127 3.36 -0.61 3.83
N LYS A 128 4.15 0.35 3.30
CA LYS A 128 5.54 0.10 2.92
C LYS A 128 6.40 -0.29 4.13
N ASN A 129 6.23 0.38 5.26
CA ASN A 129 6.97 0.04 6.48
C ASN A 129 6.62 -1.37 6.99
N LEU A 130 5.34 -1.74 7.01
CA LEU A 130 4.92 -3.09 7.41
C LEU A 130 5.48 -4.16 6.46
N ALA A 131 5.43 -3.93 5.15
CA ALA A 131 6.02 -4.84 4.17
C ALA A 131 7.54 -5.01 4.38
N ARG A 132 8.25 -3.93 4.72
CA ARG A 132 9.68 -3.97 5.08
C ARG A 132 9.91 -4.83 6.32
N VAL A 133 9.15 -4.62 7.40
CA VAL A 133 9.26 -5.42 8.63
C VAL A 133 9.02 -6.91 8.35
N ILE A 134 8.04 -7.25 7.51
CA ILE A 134 7.76 -8.63 7.09
C ILE A 134 8.97 -9.23 6.33
N LEU A 135 9.58 -8.47 5.41
CA LEU A 135 10.75 -8.93 4.67
C LEU A 135 11.96 -9.19 5.58
N GLU A 136 12.18 -8.32 6.56
CA GLU A 136 13.30 -8.39 7.51
C GLU A 136 13.10 -9.49 8.58
N SER A 137 11.85 -9.74 8.99
CA SER A 137 11.56 -10.61 10.13
C SER A 137 11.13 -12.03 9.74
N CYS A 138 10.65 -12.24 8.51
CA CYS A 138 10.13 -13.54 8.07
C CYS A 138 11.09 -14.22 7.07
N PRO A 139 11.25 -15.56 7.14
CA PRO A 139 12.06 -16.31 6.17
C PRO A 139 11.44 -16.26 4.77
N SER A 140 12.24 -16.58 3.77
CA SER A 140 11.76 -16.69 2.39
C SER A 140 10.86 -17.91 2.21
N CYS A 141 9.55 -17.71 2.29
CA CYS A 141 8.54 -18.75 2.11
C CYS A 141 7.27 -18.19 1.44
N ALA A 142 6.34 -19.07 1.09
CA ALA A 142 5.05 -18.71 0.49
C ALA A 142 4.23 -17.77 1.40
N ASP A 143 4.25 -17.99 2.71
CA ASP A 143 3.48 -17.18 3.68
C ASP A 143 3.97 -15.74 3.71
N ARG A 144 5.28 -15.50 3.61
CA ARG A 144 5.84 -14.14 3.52
C ARG A 144 5.32 -13.41 2.29
N THR A 145 5.32 -14.09 1.14
CA THR A 145 4.78 -13.54 -0.12
C THR A 145 3.28 -13.27 0.01
N ALA A 146 2.53 -14.18 0.62
CA ALA A 146 1.10 -14.00 0.89
C ALA A 146 0.84 -12.79 1.81
N ALA A 147 1.63 -12.62 2.87
CA ALA A 147 1.52 -11.48 3.78
C ALA A 147 1.75 -10.15 3.05
N ILE A 148 2.77 -10.05 2.19
CA ILE A 148 3.03 -8.84 1.40
C ILE A 148 1.86 -8.54 0.44
N ARG A 149 1.28 -9.56 -0.20
CA ARG A 149 0.08 -9.40 -1.04
C ARG A 149 -1.10 -8.84 -0.23
N LYS A 150 -1.31 -9.36 0.99
CA LYS A 150 -2.36 -8.89 1.89
C LYS A 150 -2.14 -7.44 2.34
N VAL A 151 -0.91 -7.03 2.58
CA VAL A 151 -0.58 -5.61 2.86
C VAL A 151 -0.95 -4.71 1.67
N ARG A 152 -0.66 -5.16 0.43
CA ARG A 152 -1.04 -4.43 -0.77
C ARG A 152 -2.55 -4.34 -0.96
N GLU A 153 -3.27 -5.45 -0.74
CA GLU A 153 -4.75 -5.49 -0.76
C GLU A 153 -5.33 -4.50 0.25
N ALA A 154 -4.87 -4.56 1.51
CA ALA A 154 -5.33 -3.68 2.59
C ALA A 154 -5.11 -2.19 2.25
N LYS A 155 -3.93 -1.83 1.70
CA LYS A 155 -3.65 -0.47 1.22
C LYS A 155 -4.68 -0.04 0.17
N MET A 156 -4.94 -0.87 -0.83
CA MET A 156 -5.84 -0.50 -1.93
C MET A 156 -7.29 -0.34 -1.45
N THR A 157 -7.76 -1.23 -0.56
CA THR A 157 -9.09 -1.12 0.06
C THR A 157 -9.22 0.16 0.90
N ALA A 158 -8.19 0.51 1.68
CA ALA A 158 -8.20 1.74 2.47
C ALA A 158 -8.17 3.00 1.59
N ASN A 159 -7.44 2.98 0.47
CA ASN A 159 -7.45 4.09 -0.49
C ASN A 159 -8.80 4.21 -1.22
N ALA A 160 -9.43 3.08 -1.55
CA ALA A 160 -10.75 3.09 -2.18
C ALA A 160 -11.79 3.76 -1.27
N SER A 161 -11.78 3.48 0.04
CA SER A 161 -12.72 4.11 0.96
C SER A 161 -12.52 5.62 1.11
N ILE A 162 -11.30 6.14 0.92
CA ILE A 162 -11.05 7.58 0.85
C ILE A 162 -11.60 8.17 -0.44
N ALA A 163 -11.40 7.49 -1.57
CA ALA A 163 -11.88 7.92 -2.88
C ALA A 163 -13.42 7.96 -2.94
N THR A 164 -14.07 6.95 -2.34
CA THR A 164 -15.53 6.81 -2.29
C THR A 164 -16.16 7.43 -1.05
N HIS A 165 -15.42 8.25 -0.29
CA HIS A 165 -15.91 8.91 0.93
C HIS A 165 -16.59 7.95 1.94
N GLY A 166 -16.21 6.67 1.94
CA GLY A 166 -16.74 5.65 2.83
C GLY A 166 -17.99 4.91 2.35
N ALA A 167 -18.41 5.06 1.10
CA ALA A 167 -19.40 4.15 0.50
C ALA A 167 -18.79 2.75 0.32
N VAL A 168 -19.50 1.69 0.72
CA VAL A 168 -19.02 0.31 0.77
C VAL A 168 -19.92 -0.64 0.00
#